data_AF-A0A1G8SE27-F1
#
_entry.id   AF-A0A1G8SE27-F1
#
_cell.length_a   1.000
_cell.length_b   1.000
_cell.length_c   1.000
_cell.angle_alpha   90.00
_cell.angle_beta   90.00
_cell.angle_gamma   90.00
#
_symmetry.space_group_name_H-M   'P 1'
#
loop_
_entity.id
_entity.type
_entity.pdbx_description
1 polymer ?
#
loop_
_entity_poly.entity_id
_entity_poly.type
_entity_poly.pdbx_seq_one_letter_code
_entity_poly.pdbx_strand_id
1 'polypeptide(L)'
;MVAVTFLWISLAIVLLAAVAVVAFRAFSGRGGVSAPPPPVPGVDYRPGVGDDAEEPRDTPKRSITTVANLPEADVKADVADGGPDAPAAAGPITAVTPELDVPEATGGRLLRLRSRLARSQSSLGRGLLSVLSRENLDDEAWDEIEESLLMADVGVAATTEIVDRLKTRTKVLGTRSQGELRALLAEELVTALQPELDRSLKTTPHSDRPAVLMVVGVNGTGKTTTCGKLARVLVADGRSVLLGAADTFRAAASEQLATWGDRVGAQTVRGPEAADPASVAFDALKQGTDARVDTVLIDTAGRLHTKVGLMDELGKLKRVLERQAPVDETLLVLDATTGQNGLTQAKVFTEVVDVSGIVLTKLDGTAKGGIVISVQRALGVPVKLIGLGEGPDDLAPFDPEQFVDALLGDTL
;
A
#
# COMPACT_ATOMS: atom_id res chain seq x y z
N MET A 1 26.18 -39.70 -47.31
CA MET A 1 27.01 -40.30 -46.25
C MET A 1 27.55 -39.26 -45.28
N VAL A 2 28.29 -38.25 -45.75
CA VAL A 2 28.95 -37.23 -44.91
C VAL A 2 27.99 -36.47 -43.96
N ALA A 3 26.81 -36.04 -44.43
CA ALA A 3 25.84 -35.30 -43.61
C ALA A 3 25.24 -36.10 -42.45
N VAL A 4 25.06 -37.42 -42.63
CA VAL A 4 24.53 -38.30 -41.58
C VAL A 4 25.60 -38.51 -40.50
N THR A 5 26.88 -38.60 -40.89
CA THR A 5 28.00 -38.70 -39.94
C THR A 5 28.13 -37.44 -39.08
N PHE A 6 27.96 -36.25 -39.65
CA PHE A 6 27.97 -34.99 -38.88
C PHE A 6 26.81 -34.90 -37.89
N LEU A 7 25.61 -35.37 -38.25
CA LEU A 7 24.46 -35.39 -37.34
C LEU A 7 24.72 -36.28 -36.12
N TRP A 8 25.28 -37.47 -36.32
CA TRP A 8 25.62 -38.39 -35.23
C TRP A 8 26.74 -37.87 -34.32
N ILE A 9 27.75 -37.21 -34.90
CA ILE A 9 28.81 -36.57 -34.12
C ILE A 9 28.24 -35.41 -33.27
N SER A 10 27.36 -34.60 -33.86
CA SER A 10 26.69 -33.49 -33.16
C SER A 10 25.84 -34.00 -31.99
N LEU A 11 25.06 -35.06 -32.21
CA LEU A 11 24.24 -35.69 -31.19
C LEU A 11 25.09 -36.30 -30.06
N ALA A 12 26.21 -36.93 -30.40
CA ALA A 12 27.14 -37.48 -29.42
C ALA A 12 27.77 -36.38 -28.54
N ILE A 13 28.16 -35.24 -29.13
CA ILE A 13 28.72 -34.10 -28.38
C ILE A 13 27.69 -33.50 -27.41
N VAL A 14 26.44 -33.34 -27.85
CA VAL A 14 25.35 -32.82 -27.01
C VAL A 14 25.05 -33.78 -25.85
N LEU A 15 25.05 -35.09 -26.10
CA LEU A 15 24.84 -36.10 -25.07
C LEU A 15 25.98 -36.09 -24.03
N LEU A 16 27.23 -35.94 -24.49
CA LEU A 16 28.41 -35.90 -23.61
C LEU A 16 28.42 -34.63 -22.75
N ALA A 17 28.00 -33.49 -23.31
CA ALA A 17 27.84 -32.25 -22.57
C ALA A 17 26.73 -32.36 -21.51
N ALA A 18 25.60 -32.99 -21.84
CA ALA A 18 24.50 -33.20 -20.89
C ALA A 18 24.93 -34.10 -19.72
N VAL A 19 25.66 -35.19 -19.99
CA VAL A 19 26.20 -36.08 -18.96
C VAL A 19 27.23 -35.36 -18.07
N ALA A 20 28.08 -34.52 -18.65
CA ALA A 20 29.04 -33.71 -17.88
C ALA A 20 28.36 -32.72 -16.94
N VAL A 21 27.26 -32.07 -17.38
CA VAL A 21 26.48 -31.13 -16.53
C VAL A 21 25.79 -31.86 -15.38
N VAL A 22 25.23 -33.04 -15.63
CA VAL A 22 24.59 -33.87 -14.58
C VAL A 22 25.64 -34.38 -13.58
N ALA A 23 26.79 -34.84 -14.06
CA ALA A 23 27.89 -35.28 -13.20
C ALA A 23 28.45 -34.12 -12.36
N PHE A 24 28.60 -32.92 -12.93
CA PHE A 24 29.06 -31.73 -12.22
C PHE A 24 28.08 -31.31 -11.11
N ARG A 25 26.76 -31.34 -11.37
CA ARG A 25 25.73 -31.08 -10.34
C ARG A 25 25.70 -32.15 -9.25
N ALA A 26 25.95 -33.41 -9.60
CA ALA A 26 26.01 -34.50 -8.62
C ALA A 26 27.25 -34.42 -7.71
N PHE A 27 28.37 -33.88 -8.22
CA PHE A 27 29.61 -33.73 -7.46
C PHE A 27 29.69 -32.42 -6.66
N SER A 28 29.03 -31.35 -7.11
CA SER A 28 29.00 -30.07 -6.37
C SER A 28 28.08 -30.06 -5.15
N GLY A 29 27.23 -31.08 -4.98
CA GLY A 29 26.31 -31.23 -3.84
C GLY A 29 26.89 -31.89 -2.58
N ARG A 30 28.19 -32.22 -2.52
CA ARG A 30 28.82 -32.90 -1.37
C ARG A 30 30.06 -32.18 -0.84
N GLY A 31 29.98 -30.87 -0.67
CA GLY A 31 30.91 -30.09 0.15
C GLY A 31 30.23 -29.69 1.45
N GLY A 32 30.27 -30.55 2.46
CA GLY A 32 29.80 -30.22 3.81
C GLY A 32 30.71 -29.18 4.46
N VAL A 33 30.37 -27.90 4.29
CA VAL A 33 30.95 -26.82 5.09
C VAL A 33 30.25 -26.88 6.45
N SER A 34 30.97 -27.35 7.47
CA SER A 34 30.55 -27.18 8.86
C SER A 34 30.29 -25.70 9.10
N ALA A 35 29.06 -25.35 9.47
CA ALA A 35 28.72 -23.99 9.88
C ALA A 35 29.67 -23.55 11.01
N PRO A 36 30.18 -22.31 10.99
CA PRO A 36 30.89 -21.77 12.15
C PRO A 36 29.93 -21.78 13.35
N PRO A 37 30.45 -21.96 14.58
CA PRO A 37 29.62 -21.87 15.78
C PRO A 37 28.91 -20.51 15.83
N PRO A 38 27.69 -20.44 16.41
CA PRO A 38 27.00 -19.17 16.55
C PRO A 38 27.87 -18.18 17.36
N PRO A 39 27.88 -16.89 16.99
CA PRO A 39 28.71 -15.89 17.66
C PRO A 39 28.30 -15.77 19.13
N VAL A 40 29.30 -15.63 20.00
CA VAL A 40 29.09 -15.43 21.44
C VAL A 40 28.73 -13.95 21.67
N PRO A 41 27.58 -13.65 22.30
CA PRO A 41 27.21 -12.27 22.62
C PRO A 41 28.32 -11.56 23.41
N GLY A 42 28.73 -10.38 22.94
CA GLY A 42 29.70 -9.51 23.63
C GLY A 42 31.16 -9.60 23.18
N VAL A 43 31.57 -10.58 22.36
CA VAL A 43 32.98 -10.71 21.89
C VAL A 43 33.13 -10.41 20.40
N ASP A 44 32.21 -10.91 19.56
CA ASP A 44 32.35 -10.84 18.08
C ASP A 44 31.42 -9.81 17.41
N TYR A 45 30.69 -8.99 18.17
CA TYR A 45 29.78 -7.98 17.64
C TYR A 45 30.44 -6.59 17.66
N ARG A 46 30.45 -5.89 16.51
CA ARG A 46 30.73 -4.44 16.52
C ARG A 46 29.48 -3.73 17.03
N PRO A 47 29.57 -2.84 18.03
CA PRO A 47 28.37 -2.19 18.60
C PRO A 47 27.57 -1.48 17.51
N GLY A 48 26.31 -1.88 17.36
CA GLY A 48 25.34 -1.20 16.50
C GLY A 48 24.54 -0.19 17.32
N VAL A 49 24.08 0.88 16.69
CA VAL A 49 23.24 1.89 17.35
C VAL A 49 21.91 1.23 17.74
N GLY A 50 21.72 0.97 19.04
CA GLY A 50 20.54 0.29 19.59
C GLY A 50 20.78 -0.78 20.66
N ASP A 51 22.03 -1.15 20.96
CA ASP A 51 22.35 -2.20 21.96
C ASP A 51 22.20 -1.78 23.44
N ASP A 52 21.82 -0.52 23.73
CA ASP A 52 21.68 0.00 25.11
C ASP A 52 20.24 -0.06 25.67
N ALA A 53 19.36 -0.91 25.14
CA ALA A 53 17.97 -1.01 25.58
C ALA A 53 17.62 -2.35 26.26
N GLU A 54 18.50 -2.90 27.09
CA GLU A 54 18.07 -3.83 28.14
C GLU A 54 17.66 -3.02 29.37
N GLU A 55 16.36 -3.00 29.68
CA GLU A 55 15.86 -2.48 30.95
C GLU A 55 16.46 -3.30 32.12
N PRO A 56 17.02 -2.65 33.17
CA PRO A 56 17.55 -3.36 34.33
C PRO A 56 16.43 -4.11 35.06
N ARG A 57 16.61 -5.42 35.28
CA ARG A 57 15.67 -6.32 35.97
C ARG A 57 15.45 -6.06 37.47
N ASP A 58 15.90 -4.94 38.03
CA ASP A 58 15.78 -4.64 39.47
C ASP A 58 15.34 -3.20 39.75
N THR A 59 14.11 -2.85 39.36
CA THR A 59 13.45 -1.64 39.88
C THR A 59 12.33 -2.04 40.85
N PRO A 60 12.35 -1.62 42.14
CA PRO A 60 11.29 -1.95 43.07
C PRO A 60 10.00 -1.20 42.71
N LYS A 61 8.95 -1.95 42.37
CA LYS A 61 7.60 -1.43 42.12
C LYS A 61 7.05 -0.80 43.42
N ARG A 62 6.76 0.50 43.39
CA ARG A 62 6.05 1.18 44.48
C ARG A 62 4.53 0.94 44.35
N SER A 63 3.92 0.34 45.37
CA SER A 63 2.47 0.25 45.51
C SER A 63 1.87 1.56 46.00
N ILE A 64 0.69 1.89 45.50
CA ILE A 64 -0.14 3.03 45.90
C ILE A 64 -0.69 2.81 47.31
N THR A 65 0.06 3.23 48.32
CA THR A 65 -0.50 3.55 49.63
C THR A 65 0.45 4.53 50.33
N THR A 66 -0.13 5.58 50.90
CA THR A 66 0.51 6.66 51.68
C THR A 66 0.91 7.91 50.90
N VAL A 67 -0.07 8.80 50.68
CA VAL A 67 0.18 10.24 50.73
C VAL A 67 -0.68 10.78 51.86
N ALA A 68 -0.04 11.03 53.00
CA ALA A 68 -0.58 11.85 54.06
C ALA A 68 -0.20 13.32 53.77
N ASN A 69 -1.14 14.22 54.06
CA ASN A 69 -1.08 15.70 54.01
C ASN A 69 -1.46 16.35 52.67
N LEU A 70 -2.75 16.74 52.60
CA LEU A 70 -3.23 17.89 51.85
C LEU A 70 -3.79 18.92 52.87
N PRO A 71 -3.61 20.23 52.66
CA PRO A 71 -4.00 21.27 53.61
C PRO A 71 -5.51 21.56 53.58
N GLU A 72 -6.07 21.87 54.75
CA GLU A 72 -7.47 22.28 54.95
C GLU A 72 -7.71 23.71 54.42
N ALA A 73 -8.84 23.91 53.74
CA ALA A 73 -9.44 25.22 53.54
C ALA A 73 -10.97 25.12 53.54
N ASP A 74 -11.56 25.96 54.38
CA ASP A 74 -12.97 26.08 54.75
C ASP A 74 -13.94 26.32 53.58
N VAL A 75 -15.06 25.58 53.58
CA VAL A 75 -16.32 26.08 53.02
C VAL A 75 -17.47 25.74 53.96
N LYS A 76 -18.09 26.79 54.51
CA LYS A 76 -19.28 26.75 55.37
C LYS A 76 -20.48 26.18 54.62
N ALA A 77 -21.23 25.33 55.32
CA ALA A 77 -22.54 24.86 54.92
C ALA A 77 -23.62 25.89 55.28
N ASP A 78 -24.40 26.32 54.28
CA ASP A 78 -25.72 26.90 54.49
C ASP A 78 -26.77 25.83 54.25
N VAL A 79 -27.55 25.54 55.28
CA VAL A 79 -28.68 24.62 55.29
C VAL A 79 -29.94 25.44 54.98
N ALA A 80 -30.67 25.06 53.94
CA ALA A 80 -32.04 25.51 53.71
C ALA A 80 -32.94 24.31 53.45
N ASP A 81 -33.98 24.25 54.26
CA ASP A 81 -35.06 23.27 54.39
C ASP A 81 -36.03 23.31 53.20
N GLY A 82 -36.53 22.15 52.77
CA GLY A 82 -37.49 21.99 51.67
C GLY A 82 -37.86 20.52 51.42
N GLY A 83 -39.09 20.14 51.80
CA GLY A 83 -39.63 18.78 51.87
C GLY A 83 -39.81 18.01 50.55
N PRO A 84 -40.49 16.83 50.61
CA PRO A 84 -40.26 15.74 49.66
C PRO A 84 -41.18 15.82 48.43
N ASP A 85 -40.59 15.93 47.24
CA ASP A 85 -41.27 15.65 45.98
C ASP A 85 -40.82 14.31 45.37
N ALA A 86 -41.81 13.58 44.91
CA ALA A 86 -41.75 12.21 44.38
C ALA A 86 -40.76 12.05 43.20
N PRO A 87 -40.22 10.83 42.96
CA PRO A 87 -39.25 10.61 41.89
C PRO A 87 -39.93 10.77 40.52
N ALA A 88 -39.51 11.79 39.78
CA ALA A 88 -39.81 11.93 38.36
C ALA A 88 -39.18 10.76 37.59
N ALA A 89 -40.00 10.05 36.85
CA ALA A 89 -39.61 8.96 35.98
C ALA A 89 -38.48 9.39 35.03
N ALA A 90 -37.40 8.61 35.02
CA ALA A 90 -36.36 8.70 34.01
C ALA A 90 -37.01 8.48 32.63
N GLY A 91 -36.97 9.51 31.78
CA GLY A 91 -37.39 9.40 30.39
C GLY A 91 -36.58 8.32 29.66
N PRO A 92 -37.13 7.72 28.58
CA PRO A 92 -36.42 6.73 27.80
C PRO A 92 -35.12 7.34 27.26
N ILE A 93 -34.01 6.66 27.49
CA ILE A 93 -32.75 6.96 26.80
C ILE A 93 -33.00 6.54 25.35
N THR A 94 -33.32 7.51 24.49
CA THR A 94 -33.45 7.27 23.05
C THR A 94 -32.08 6.79 22.56
N ALA A 95 -31.99 5.51 22.19
CA ALA A 95 -30.81 4.98 21.52
C ALA A 95 -30.64 5.75 20.21
N VAL A 96 -29.69 6.68 20.18
CA VAL A 96 -29.29 7.37 18.95
C VAL A 96 -28.74 6.28 18.04
N THR A 97 -29.53 5.90 17.04
CA THR A 97 -29.05 5.04 15.95
C THR A 97 -27.95 5.86 15.26
N PRO A 98 -26.70 5.36 15.16
CA PRO A 98 -25.65 6.13 14.50
C PRO A 98 -26.14 6.46 13.09
N GLU A 99 -26.20 7.75 12.78
CA GLU A 99 -26.57 8.25 11.46
C GLU A 99 -25.48 7.76 10.49
N LEU A 100 -25.86 6.91 9.54
CA LEU A 100 -24.93 6.37 8.56
C LEU A 100 -24.45 7.51 7.67
N ASP A 101 -23.14 7.63 7.49
CA ASP A 101 -22.58 8.55 6.52
C ASP A 101 -22.94 8.05 5.12
N VAL A 102 -23.79 8.78 4.41
CA VAL A 102 -24.01 8.57 2.98
C VAL A 102 -22.83 9.19 2.24
N PRO A 103 -21.93 8.39 1.64
CA PRO A 103 -20.77 8.95 0.99
C PRO A 103 -21.19 9.64 -0.32
N GLU A 104 -20.49 10.70 -0.71
CA GLU A 104 -20.79 11.36 -1.97
C GLU A 104 -20.54 10.45 -3.18
N ALA A 105 -21.35 10.62 -4.22
CA ALA A 105 -21.23 9.88 -5.48
C ALA A 105 -19.86 10.08 -6.15
N THR A 106 -19.32 8.98 -6.69
CA THR A 106 -17.95 8.85 -7.21
C THR A 106 -17.55 9.91 -8.25
N GLY A 107 -18.50 10.42 -9.04
CA GLY A 107 -18.24 11.45 -10.07
C GLY A 107 -17.84 12.83 -9.52
N GLY A 108 -18.51 13.33 -8.48
CA GLY A 108 -18.17 14.62 -7.85
C GLY A 108 -16.86 14.56 -7.04
N ARG A 109 -16.56 13.37 -6.51
CA ARG A 109 -15.34 13.08 -5.76
C ARG A 109 -14.09 13.18 -6.63
N LEU A 110 -14.10 12.57 -7.83
CA LEU A 110 -12.99 12.61 -8.79
C LEU A 110 -12.59 14.05 -9.17
N LEU A 111 -13.55 14.93 -9.43
CA LEU A 111 -13.27 16.32 -9.79
C LEU A 111 -12.56 17.09 -8.65
N ARG A 112 -12.99 16.90 -7.39
CA ARG A 112 -12.30 17.50 -6.24
C ARG A 112 -10.90 16.94 -6.05
N LEU A 113 -10.72 15.64 -6.26
CA LEU A 113 -9.43 14.98 -6.13
C LEU A 113 -8.43 15.44 -7.21
N ARG A 114 -8.89 15.66 -8.45
CA ARG A 114 -8.13 16.35 -9.50
C ARG A 114 -7.66 17.73 -9.05
N SER A 115 -8.53 18.52 -8.44
CA SER A 115 -8.14 19.85 -7.93
C SER A 115 -7.06 19.79 -6.84
N ARG A 116 -6.94 18.68 -6.10
CA ARG A 116 -5.92 18.50 -5.05
C ARG A 116 -4.61 18.01 -5.63
N LEU A 117 -4.64 17.08 -6.57
CA LEU A 117 -3.47 16.69 -7.36
C LEU A 117 -2.88 17.90 -8.11
N ALA A 118 -3.75 18.69 -8.76
CA ALA A 118 -3.34 19.92 -9.41
C ALA A 118 -2.77 20.95 -8.42
N ARG A 119 -3.36 21.10 -7.22
CA ARG A 119 -2.81 21.98 -6.15
C ARG A 119 -1.52 21.46 -5.51
N SER A 120 -1.27 20.16 -5.60
CA SER A 120 0.01 19.55 -5.27
C SER A 120 1.12 19.94 -6.27
N GLN A 121 0.83 20.85 -7.25
CA GLN A 121 1.73 21.47 -8.24
C GLN A 121 3.19 21.16 -7.96
N SER A 122 3.57 20.00 -8.47
CA SER A 122 4.86 19.40 -8.21
C SER A 122 5.93 20.41 -8.63
N SER A 123 6.96 20.57 -7.80
CA SER A 123 8.18 21.25 -8.23
C SER A 123 8.69 20.70 -9.57
N LEU A 124 8.38 19.43 -9.86
CA LEU A 124 8.59 18.77 -11.14
C LEU A 124 7.89 19.47 -12.30
N GLY A 125 6.56 19.65 -12.27
CA GLY A 125 5.82 20.28 -13.37
C GLY A 125 6.32 21.70 -13.66
N ARG A 126 6.57 22.50 -12.62
CA ARG A 126 7.14 23.86 -12.76
C ARG A 126 8.59 23.84 -13.27
N GLY A 127 9.42 22.92 -12.78
CA GLY A 127 10.80 22.75 -13.23
C GLY A 127 10.87 22.40 -14.71
N LEU A 128 10.13 21.35 -15.10
CA LEU A 128 10.03 20.89 -16.48
C LEU A 128 9.49 21.99 -17.38
N LEU A 129 8.39 22.66 -17.04
CA LEU A 129 7.85 23.74 -17.86
C LEU A 129 8.86 24.88 -18.06
N SER A 130 9.71 25.19 -17.08
CA SER A 130 10.71 26.25 -17.23
C SER A 130 11.79 25.87 -18.25
N VAL A 131 12.25 24.61 -18.24
CA VAL A 131 13.25 24.09 -19.18
C VAL A 131 12.66 23.96 -20.59
N LEU A 132 11.42 23.47 -20.69
CA LEU A 132 10.69 23.33 -21.95
C LEU A 132 10.29 24.68 -22.58
N SER A 133 10.41 25.79 -21.85
CA SER A 133 10.14 27.15 -22.36
C SER A 133 11.33 27.76 -23.11
N ARG A 134 12.51 27.12 -23.11
CA ARG A 134 13.71 27.63 -23.79
C ARG A 134 13.54 27.58 -25.30
N GLU A 135 14.04 28.60 -26.01
CA GLU A 135 13.96 28.68 -27.48
C GLU A 135 14.70 27.54 -28.19
N ASN A 136 15.78 27.04 -27.59
CA ASN A 136 16.54 25.88 -28.06
C ASN A 136 16.76 24.91 -26.91
N LEU A 137 16.50 23.63 -27.18
CA LEU A 137 16.85 22.53 -26.26
C LEU A 137 18.23 22.01 -26.64
N ASP A 138 19.25 22.60 -26.03
CA ASP A 138 20.62 22.09 -26.06
C ASP A 138 20.79 20.91 -25.09
N ASP A 139 22.00 20.34 -25.07
CA ASP A 139 22.32 19.19 -24.23
C ASP A 139 22.11 19.51 -22.74
N GLU A 140 22.40 20.74 -22.30
CA GLU A 140 22.15 21.21 -20.92
C GLU A 140 20.66 21.21 -20.57
N ALA A 141 19.78 21.69 -21.47
CA ALA A 141 18.34 21.62 -21.24
C ALA A 141 17.83 20.17 -21.08
N TRP A 142 18.41 19.22 -21.82
CA TRP A 142 18.04 17.83 -21.67
C TRP A 142 18.51 17.20 -20.35
N ASP A 143 19.71 17.57 -19.90
CA ASP A 143 20.25 17.12 -18.61
C ASP A 143 19.38 17.66 -17.45
N GLU A 144 18.89 18.90 -17.54
CA GLU A 144 17.97 19.48 -16.55
C GLU A 144 16.61 18.78 -16.52
N ILE A 145 16.08 18.34 -17.67
CA ILE A 145 14.87 17.52 -17.75
C ILE A 145 15.11 16.18 -17.06
N GLU A 146 16.26 15.54 -17.33
CA GLU A 146 16.65 14.28 -16.71
C GLU A 146 16.73 14.41 -15.18
N GLU A 147 17.47 15.41 -14.69
CA GLU A 147 17.61 15.71 -13.26
C GLU A 147 16.24 15.95 -12.60
N SER A 148 15.37 16.72 -13.25
CA SER A 148 14.02 17.00 -12.76
C SER A 148 13.23 15.70 -12.57
N LEU A 149 13.20 14.81 -13.57
CA LEU A 149 12.50 13.52 -13.50
C LEU A 149 13.10 12.62 -12.41
N LEU A 150 14.42 12.59 -12.25
CA LEU A 150 15.08 11.83 -11.16
C LEU A 150 14.69 12.35 -9.78
N MET A 151 14.69 13.67 -9.59
CA MET A 151 14.29 14.31 -8.34
C MET A 151 12.83 14.04 -7.95
N ALA A 152 11.98 13.74 -8.93
CA ALA A 152 10.61 13.31 -8.71
C ALA A 152 10.43 11.81 -8.44
N ASP A 153 11.51 11.04 -8.26
CA ASP A 153 11.50 9.58 -8.05
C ASP A 153 10.95 8.76 -9.26
N VAL A 154 11.04 9.28 -10.50
CA VAL A 154 10.73 8.49 -11.72
C VAL A 154 11.66 7.28 -11.88
N GLY A 155 12.89 7.40 -11.37
CA GLY A 155 13.90 6.35 -11.36
C GLY A 155 14.74 6.31 -12.64
N VAL A 156 16.03 5.97 -12.49
CA VAL A 156 17.06 6.11 -13.53
C VAL A 156 16.65 5.47 -14.85
N ALA A 157 16.31 4.19 -14.84
CA ALA A 157 15.99 3.46 -16.08
C ALA A 157 14.77 4.06 -16.82
N ALA A 158 13.76 4.51 -16.09
CA ALA A 158 12.58 5.10 -16.71
C ALA A 158 12.84 6.51 -17.22
N THR A 159 13.55 7.31 -16.44
CA THR A 159 13.96 8.66 -16.85
C THR A 159 14.79 8.63 -18.12
N THR A 160 15.83 7.80 -18.20
CA THR A 160 16.69 7.71 -19.39
C THR A 160 15.86 7.33 -20.62
N GLU A 161 14.98 6.34 -20.51
CA GLU A 161 14.11 5.95 -21.63
C GLU A 161 13.17 7.09 -22.08
N ILE A 162 12.53 7.77 -21.13
CA ILE A 162 11.62 8.89 -21.42
C ILE A 162 12.38 10.01 -22.14
N VAL A 163 13.54 10.41 -21.63
CA VAL A 163 14.36 11.49 -22.20
C VAL A 163 14.86 11.12 -23.60
N ASP A 164 15.35 9.90 -23.80
CA ASP A 164 15.85 9.44 -25.11
C ASP A 164 14.74 9.41 -26.18
N ARG A 165 13.55 8.92 -25.80
CA ARG A 165 12.38 8.92 -26.69
C ARG A 165 11.93 10.33 -27.00
N LEU A 166 11.84 11.20 -26.00
CA LEU A 166 11.45 12.59 -26.18
C LEU A 166 12.44 13.35 -27.08
N LYS A 167 13.75 13.19 -26.87
CA LYS A 167 14.82 13.72 -27.75
C LYS A 167 14.63 13.26 -29.19
N THR A 168 14.38 11.97 -29.39
CA THR A 168 14.21 11.37 -30.72
C THR A 168 12.97 11.92 -31.42
N ARG A 169 11.82 11.92 -30.74
CA ARG A 169 10.54 12.40 -31.30
C ARG A 169 10.59 13.90 -31.63
N THR A 170 11.18 14.71 -30.75
CA THR A 170 11.36 16.16 -30.97
C THR A 170 12.16 16.42 -32.26
N LYS A 171 13.25 15.67 -32.48
CA LYS A 171 14.07 15.77 -33.70
C LYS A 171 13.31 15.34 -34.96
N VAL A 172 12.56 14.23 -34.90
CA VAL A 172 11.82 13.67 -36.04
C VAL A 172 10.65 14.57 -36.46
N LEU A 173 9.89 15.07 -35.49
CA LEU A 173 8.72 15.92 -35.73
C LEU A 173 9.09 17.37 -36.05
N GLY A 174 10.33 17.77 -35.77
CA GLY A 174 10.76 19.16 -35.89
C GLY A 174 9.99 20.09 -34.96
N THR A 175 9.53 19.56 -33.82
CA THR A 175 8.74 20.27 -32.81
C THR A 175 9.54 21.44 -32.25
N ARG A 176 8.95 22.64 -32.25
CA ARG A 176 9.62 23.88 -31.80
C ARG A 176 8.79 24.70 -30.83
N SER A 177 7.51 24.39 -30.65
CA SER A 177 6.68 25.11 -29.70
C SER A 177 6.67 24.44 -28.33
N GLN A 178 6.61 25.26 -27.28
CA GLN A 178 6.51 24.80 -25.89
C GLN A 178 5.30 23.87 -25.68
N GLY A 179 4.16 24.20 -26.30
CA GLY A 179 2.92 23.42 -26.17
C GLY A 179 3.05 22.02 -26.77
N GLU A 180 3.64 21.91 -27.96
CA GLU A 180 3.87 20.60 -28.60
C GLU A 180 4.88 19.76 -27.80
N LEU A 181 5.95 20.36 -27.30
CA LEU A 181 6.96 19.64 -26.52
C LEU A 181 6.40 19.13 -25.18
N ARG A 182 5.58 19.94 -24.52
CA ARG A 182 4.83 19.53 -23.32
C ARG A 182 3.91 18.36 -23.63
N ALA A 183 3.17 18.41 -24.74
CA ALA A 183 2.29 17.33 -25.16
C ALA A 183 3.08 16.03 -25.42
N LEU A 184 4.24 16.12 -26.09
CA LEU A 184 5.13 14.97 -26.29
C LEU A 184 5.62 14.38 -24.97
N LEU A 185 6.03 15.22 -24.01
CA LEU A 185 6.43 14.74 -22.69
C LEU A 185 5.25 14.06 -21.96
N ALA A 186 4.05 14.64 -22.02
CA ALA A 186 2.85 14.06 -21.44
C ALA A 186 2.59 12.66 -22.01
N GLU A 187 2.65 12.51 -23.33
CA GLU A 187 2.50 11.21 -24.02
C GLU A 187 3.57 10.20 -23.59
N GLU A 188 4.83 10.61 -23.44
CA GLU A 188 5.90 9.70 -22.98
C GLU A 188 5.70 9.28 -21.52
N LEU A 189 5.24 10.18 -20.65
CA LEU A 189 4.92 9.87 -19.26
C LEU A 189 3.70 8.93 -19.15
N VAL A 190 2.65 9.17 -19.93
CA VAL A 190 1.50 8.26 -20.00
C VAL A 190 1.94 6.89 -20.52
N THR A 191 2.76 6.85 -21.57
CA THR A 191 3.31 5.60 -22.11
C THR A 191 4.14 4.85 -21.05
N ALA A 192 4.97 5.56 -20.27
CA ALA A 192 5.74 4.96 -19.19
C ALA A 192 4.84 4.38 -18.06
N LEU A 193 3.62 4.92 -17.92
CA LEU A 193 2.59 4.40 -17.04
C LEU A 193 1.78 3.25 -17.64
N GLN A 194 2.06 2.76 -18.84
CA GLN A 194 1.42 1.55 -19.42
C GLN A 194 -0.13 1.59 -19.29
N PRO A 195 -0.81 2.49 -20.03
CA PRO A 195 -2.26 2.69 -19.91
C PRO A 195 -3.07 1.43 -20.23
N GLU A 196 -2.50 0.49 -20.98
CA GLU A 196 -3.09 -0.80 -21.35
C GLU A 196 -3.25 -1.79 -20.19
N LEU A 197 -2.59 -1.57 -19.04
CA LEU A 197 -2.76 -2.44 -17.88
C LEU A 197 -4.18 -2.35 -17.30
N ASP A 198 -4.75 -3.50 -16.94
CA ASP A 198 -6.06 -3.56 -16.26
C ASP A 198 -5.97 -3.00 -14.84
N ARG A 199 -6.61 -1.85 -14.65
CA ARG A 199 -6.71 -1.13 -13.37
C ARG A 199 -8.05 -1.32 -12.67
N SER A 200 -8.94 -2.15 -13.21
CA SER A 200 -10.23 -2.43 -12.57
C SER A 200 -10.02 -3.16 -11.23
N LEU A 201 -10.83 -2.81 -10.23
CA LEU A 201 -10.85 -3.53 -8.96
C LEU A 201 -11.78 -4.72 -9.08
N LYS A 202 -11.29 -5.92 -8.75
CA LYS A 202 -12.09 -7.15 -8.75
C LYS A 202 -12.98 -7.24 -7.51
N THR A 203 -13.98 -6.36 -7.44
CA THR A 203 -14.92 -6.17 -6.32
C THR A 203 -16.32 -6.69 -6.61
N THR A 204 -16.55 -7.27 -7.79
CA THR A 204 -17.86 -7.79 -8.18
C THR A 204 -18.04 -9.21 -7.66
N PRO A 205 -19.14 -9.50 -6.94
CA PRO A 205 -19.40 -10.83 -6.42
C PRO A 205 -19.56 -11.84 -7.55
N HIS A 206 -19.32 -13.09 -7.20
CA HIS A 206 -19.60 -14.24 -8.06
C HIS A 206 -21.00 -14.77 -7.74
N SER A 207 -21.49 -15.71 -8.55
CA SER A 207 -22.84 -16.27 -8.39
C SER A 207 -23.09 -16.93 -7.04
N ASP A 208 -22.04 -17.43 -6.40
CA ASP A 208 -22.07 -18.31 -5.23
C ASP A 208 -21.24 -17.78 -4.05
N ARG A 209 -20.50 -16.68 -4.23
CA ARG A 209 -19.60 -16.14 -3.22
C ARG A 209 -19.32 -14.63 -3.40
N PRO A 210 -18.94 -13.90 -2.33
CA PRO A 210 -18.45 -12.53 -2.45
C PRO A 210 -17.14 -12.45 -3.25
N ALA A 211 -16.83 -11.24 -3.72
CA ALA A 211 -15.47 -10.90 -4.10
C ALA A 211 -14.57 -10.85 -2.86
N VAL A 212 -13.38 -11.45 -2.92
CA VAL A 212 -12.45 -11.52 -1.78
C VAL A 212 -11.22 -10.67 -2.06
N LEU A 213 -11.05 -9.61 -1.27
CA LEU A 213 -9.94 -8.68 -1.38
C LEU A 213 -9.07 -8.73 -0.13
N MET A 214 -7.75 -8.81 -0.34
CA MET A 214 -6.76 -8.77 0.73
C MET A 214 -5.92 -7.50 0.61
N VAL A 215 -5.76 -6.76 1.70
CA VAL A 215 -4.98 -5.51 1.73
C VAL A 215 -3.72 -5.73 2.55
N VAL A 216 -2.56 -5.62 1.90
CA VAL A 216 -1.24 -5.90 2.47
C VAL A 216 -0.31 -4.68 2.34
N GLY A 217 0.84 -4.75 3.00
CA GLY A 217 1.85 -3.69 2.96
C GLY A 217 2.46 -3.38 4.33
N VAL A 218 3.43 -2.48 4.35
CA VAL A 218 4.20 -2.20 5.57
C VAL A 218 3.45 -1.31 6.56
N ASN A 219 3.94 -1.25 7.80
CA ASN A 219 3.35 -0.38 8.82
C ASN A 219 3.44 1.10 8.42
N GLY A 220 2.40 1.87 8.73
CA GLY A 220 2.38 3.32 8.48
C GLY A 220 2.05 3.73 7.04
N THR A 221 1.85 2.80 6.10
CA THR A 221 1.44 3.12 4.72
C THR A 221 -0.04 3.41 4.55
N GLY A 222 -0.85 3.22 5.60
CA GLY A 222 -2.28 3.51 5.58
C GLY A 222 -3.16 2.35 5.11
N LYS A 223 -2.79 1.08 5.37
CA LYS A 223 -3.61 -0.11 5.07
C LYS A 223 -5.02 -0.05 5.63
N THR A 224 -5.17 0.02 6.96
CA THR A 224 -6.46 0.08 7.65
C THR A 224 -7.31 1.27 7.16
N THR A 225 -6.68 2.43 6.96
CA THR A 225 -7.33 3.61 6.38
C THR A 225 -7.80 3.37 4.94
N THR A 226 -6.98 2.72 4.12
CA THR A 226 -7.32 2.34 2.74
C THR A 226 -8.48 1.36 2.73
N CYS A 227 -8.49 0.37 3.63
CA CYS A 227 -9.60 -0.57 3.78
C CYS A 227 -10.91 0.17 4.08
N GLY A 228 -10.90 1.08 5.06
CA GLY A 228 -12.07 1.87 5.43
C GLY A 228 -12.57 2.78 4.30
N LYS A 229 -11.65 3.49 3.62
CA LYS A 229 -11.99 4.34 2.47
C LYS A 229 -12.54 3.52 1.30
N LEU A 230 -11.97 2.35 1.02
CA LEU A 230 -12.46 1.47 -0.05
C LEU A 230 -13.84 0.91 0.28
N ALA A 231 -14.08 0.47 1.52
CA ALA A 231 -15.40 0.05 1.95
C ALA A 231 -16.43 1.17 1.79
N ARG A 232 -16.08 2.40 2.18
CA ARG A 232 -16.91 3.59 1.97
C ARG A 232 -17.23 3.82 0.49
N VAL A 233 -16.25 3.70 -0.42
CA VAL A 233 -16.48 3.82 -1.87
C VAL A 233 -17.46 2.74 -2.35
N LEU A 234 -17.23 1.48 -1.99
CA LEU A 234 -18.07 0.37 -2.43
C LEU A 234 -19.51 0.48 -1.91
N VAL A 235 -19.69 0.89 -0.65
CA VAL A 235 -21.03 1.17 -0.09
C VAL A 235 -21.71 2.34 -0.81
N ALA A 236 -20.97 3.39 -1.15
CA ALA A 236 -21.50 4.51 -1.92
C ALA A 236 -21.98 4.08 -3.32
N ASP A 237 -21.30 3.11 -3.91
CA ASP A 237 -21.67 2.48 -5.19
C ASP A 237 -22.80 1.43 -5.04
N GLY A 238 -23.42 1.33 -3.85
CA GLY A 238 -24.56 0.46 -3.57
C GLY A 238 -24.19 -0.99 -3.25
N ARG A 239 -22.92 -1.29 -2.98
CA ARG A 239 -22.45 -2.64 -2.65
C ARG A 239 -22.47 -2.90 -1.15
N SER A 240 -22.84 -4.11 -0.77
CA SER A 240 -22.71 -4.63 0.58
C SER A 240 -21.27 -5.11 0.84
N VAL A 241 -20.68 -4.67 1.95
CA VAL A 241 -19.28 -4.93 2.30
C VAL A 241 -19.18 -5.52 3.69
N LEU A 242 -18.33 -6.54 3.85
CA LEU A 242 -17.89 -7.05 5.14
C LEU A 242 -16.38 -6.88 5.30
N LEU A 243 -15.96 -6.39 6.47
CA LEU A 243 -14.57 -6.15 6.82
C LEU A 243 -14.03 -7.28 7.70
N GLY A 244 -12.82 -7.77 7.42
CA GLY A 244 -12.10 -8.71 8.27
C GLY A 244 -10.88 -8.05 8.91
N ALA A 245 -10.87 -7.92 10.23
CA ALA A 245 -9.79 -7.29 10.99
C ALA A 245 -8.66 -8.30 11.32
N ALA A 246 -7.87 -8.68 10.31
CA ALA A 246 -6.78 -9.65 10.48
C ALA A 246 -5.44 -9.01 10.93
N ASP A 247 -5.35 -7.69 11.15
CA ASP A 247 -4.25 -7.07 11.95
C ASP A 247 -4.48 -7.32 13.45
N THR A 248 -4.35 -8.58 13.88
CA THR A 248 -4.66 -9.03 15.25
C THR A 248 -3.59 -8.65 16.27
N PHE A 249 -2.43 -8.18 15.82
CA PHE A 249 -1.33 -7.70 16.67
C PHE A 249 -1.54 -6.28 17.19
N ARG A 250 -2.44 -5.52 16.58
CA ARG A 250 -2.72 -4.13 16.94
C ARG A 250 -4.19 -4.00 17.28
N ALA A 251 -4.53 -4.11 18.57
CA ALA A 251 -5.90 -3.94 19.05
C ALA A 251 -6.55 -2.65 18.49
N ALA A 252 -5.81 -1.53 18.51
CA ALA A 252 -6.25 -0.27 17.95
C ALA A 252 -6.53 -0.30 16.43
N ALA A 253 -5.87 -1.16 15.65
CA ALA A 253 -6.14 -1.29 14.21
C ALA A 253 -7.50 -1.97 13.96
N SER A 254 -7.81 -3.02 14.72
CA SER A 254 -9.11 -3.71 14.68
C SER A 254 -10.26 -2.77 15.08
N GLU A 255 -10.07 -1.97 16.15
CA GLU A 255 -11.04 -0.95 16.57
C GLU A 255 -11.20 0.18 15.54
N GLN A 256 -10.08 0.63 14.96
CA GLN A 256 -10.08 1.63 13.90
C GLN A 256 -10.86 1.12 12.68
N LEU A 257 -10.63 -0.11 12.24
CA LEU A 257 -11.35 -0.71 11.12
C LEU A 257 -12.85 -0.85 11.41
N ALA A 258 -13.22 -1.28 12.63
CA ALA A 258 -14.61 -1.33 13.05
C ALA A 258 -15.28 0.04 13.01
N THR A 259 -14.59 1.08 13.48
CA THR A 259 -15.10 2.47 13.42
C THR A 259 -15.32 2.92 11.98
N TRP A 260 -14.46 2.52 11.04
CA TRP A 260 -14.69 2.78 9.61
C TRP A 260 -15.92 2.04 9.08
N GLY A 261 -16.07 0.77 9.43
CA GLY A 261 -17.22 -0.05 9.03
C GLY A 261 -18.54 0.48 9.55
N ASP A 262 -18.61 0.78 10.84
CA ASP A 262 -19.83 1.27 11.52
C ASP A 262 -20.36 2.56 10.90
N ARG A 263 -19.46 3.48 10.47
CA ARG A 263 -19.84 4.74 9.80
C ARG A 263 -20.59 4.53 8.49
N VAL A 264 -20.32 3.43 7.80
CA VAL A 264 -20.90 3.13 6.47
C VAL A 264 -21.80 1.90 6.48
N GLY A 265 -22.11 1.36 7.67
CA GLY A 265 -22.96 0.16 7.81
C GLY A 265 -22.31 -1.15 7.36
N ALA A 266 -20.98 -1.19 7.21
CA ALA A 266 -20.23 -2.40 6.88
C ALA A 266 -19.85 -3.17 8.15
N GLN A 267 -20.34 -4.40 8.29
CA GLN A 267 -20.03 -5.25 9.43
C GLN A 267 -18.53 -5.59 9.47
N THR A 268 -17.93 -5.55 10.66
CA THR A 268 -16.52 -5.92 10.86
C THR A 268 -16.39 -7.18 11.72
N VAL A 269 -15.78 -8.22 11.15
CA VAL A 269 -15.41 -9.46 11.84
C VAL A 269 -14.06 -9.29 12.51
N ARG A 270 -14.01 -9.60 13.81
CA ARG A 270 -12.85 -9.40 14.68
C ARG A 270 -12.62 -10.66 15.51
N GLY A 271 -11.35 -11.02 15.71
CA GLY A 271 -10.95 -12.03 16.69
C GLY A 271 -10.57 -11.40 18.04
N PRO A 272 -10.32 -12.22 19.08
CA PRO A 272 -9.67 -11.74 20.30
C PRO A 272 -8.26 -11.17 19.99
N GLU A 273 -7.72 -10.38 20.92
CA GLU A 273 -6.35 -9.86 20.80
C GLU A 273 -5.35 -11.02 20.62
N ALA A 274 -4.38 -10.84 19.70
CA ALA A 274 -3.42 -11.88 19.32
C ALA A 274 -4.05 -13.19 18.77
N ALA A 275 -5.29 -13.14 18.29
CA ALA A 275 -5.87 -14.24 17.52
C ALA A 275 -5.04 -14.54 16.27
N ASP A 276 -5.13 -15.77 15.76
CA ASP A 276 -4.55 -16.13 14.48
C ASP A 276 -5.21 -15.34 13.33
N PRO A 277 -4.48 -14.49 12.60
CA PRO A 277 -5.02 -13.68 11.49
C PRO A 277 -5.77 -14.50 10.44
N ALA A 278 -5.25 -15.69 10.13
CA ALA A 278 -5.87 -16.59 9.16
C ALA A 278 -7.24 -17.10 9.63
N SER A 279 -7.43 -17.28 10.94
CA SER A 279 -8.72 -17.68 11.52
C SER A 279 -9.75 -16.54 11.42
N VAL A 280 -9.34 -15.29 11.69
CA VAL A 280 -10.23 -14.12 11.53
C VAL A 280 -10.63 -13.93 10.06
N ALA A 281 -9.68 -14.08 9.13
CA ALA A 281 -9.96 -14.00 7.69
C ALA A 281 -10.92 -15.10 7.21
N PHE A 282 -10.75 -16.34 7.72
CA PHE A 282 -11.65 -17.45 7.45
C PHE A 282 -13.08 -17.16 7.92
N ASP A 283 -13.24 -16.65 9.15
CA ASP A 283 -14.56 -16.33 9.71
C ASP A 283 -15.21 -15.16 8.96
N ALA A 284 -14.43 -14.16 8.54
CA ALA A 284 -14.92 -13.04 7.74
C ALA A 284 -15.47 -13.53 6.38
N LEU A 285 -14.72 -14.37 5.67
CA LEU A 285 -15.17 -14.93 4.40
C LEU A 285 -16.42 -15.81 4.56
N LYS A 286 -16.44 -16.66 5.59
CA LYS A 286 -17.59 -17.51 5.90
C LYS A 286 -18.85 -16.68 6.15
N GLN A 287 -18.76 -15.70 7.06
CA GLN A 287 -19.88 -14.82 7.39
C GLN A 287 -20.32 -13.99 6.18
N GLY A 288 -19.39 -13.48 5.37
CA GLY A 288 -19.70 -12.75 4.15
C GLY A 288 -20.44 -13.61 3.12
N THR A 289 -20.04 -14.88 3.00
CA THR A 289 -20.71 -15.85 2.12
C THR A 289 -22.12 -16.17 2.61
N ASP A 290 -22.29 -16.44 3.91
CA ASP A 290 -23.58 -16.74 4.53
C ASP A 290 -24.55 -15.55 4.42
N ALA A 291 -24.03 -14.33 4.61
CA ALA A 291 -24.79 -13.08 4.47
C ALA A 291 -24.99 -12.63 3.02
N ARG A 292 -24.35 -13.29 2.04
CA ARG A 292 -24.36 -12.95 0.61
C ARG A 292 -23.99 -11.48 0.36
N VAL A 293 -22.95 -11.01 1.04
CA VAL A 293 -22.40 -9.68 0.75
C VAL A 293 -21.73 -9.66 -0.62
N ASP A 294 -21.60 -8.48 -1.21
CA ASP A 294 -20.96 -8.34 -2.53
C ASP A 294 -19.44 -8.46 -2.42
N THR A 295 -18.85 -7.97 -1.32
CA THR A 295 -17.39 -7.92 -1.15
C THR A 295 -16.96 -8.17 0.30
N VAL A 296 -15.92 -8.99 0.48
CA VAL A 296 -15.20 -9.18 1.74
C VAL A 296 -13.81 -8.55 1.62
N LEU A 297 -13.46 -7.65 2.53
CA LEU A 297 -12.18 -6.92 2.53
C LEU A 297 -11.38 -7.23 3.80
N ILE A 298 -10.19 -7.80 3.65
CA ILE A 298 -9.33 -8.25 4.75
C ILE A 298 -8.18 -7.26 4.98
N ASP A 299 -8.13 -6.64 6.15
CA ASP A 299 -6.99 -5.81 6.61
C ASP A 299 -5.95 -6.68 7.31
N THR A 300 -4.68 -6.61 6.89
CA THR A 300 -3.61 -7.46 7.45
C THR A 300 -2.58 -6.67 8.25
N ALA A 301 -1.77 -7.38 9.04
CA ALA A 301 -0.59 -6.80 9.68
C ALA A 301 0.46 -6.32 8.65
N GLY A 302 1.39 -5.44 9.09
CA GLY A 302 2.46 -4.88 8.23
C GLY A 302 3.86 -4.79 8.84
N ARG A 303 4.15 -5.59 9.87
CA ARG A 303 5.43 -5.55 10.60
C ARG A 303 6.58 -6.18 9.79
N LEU A 304 7.17 -5.44 8.86
CA LEU A 304 8.21 -5.98 7.97
C LEU A 304 9.59 -6.20 8.65
N HIS A 305 9.83 -5.66 9.85
CA HIS A 305 11.12 -5.82 10.55
C HIS A 305 11.42 -7.30 10.91
N THR A 306 10.39 -8.16 10.99
CA THR A 306 10.52 -9.62 11.08
C THR A 306 10.13 -10.26 9.75
N LYS A 307 10.88 -9.98 8.67
CA LYS A 307 10.56 -10.37 7.28
C LYS A 307 10.04 -11.80 7.13
N VAL A 308 10.66 -12.77 7.80
CA VAL A 308 10.27 -14.19 7.71
C VAL A 308 8.89 -14.44 8.33
N GLY A 309 8.67 -13.97 9.57
CA GLY A 309 7.40 -14.21 10.28
C GLY A 309 6.19 -13.55 9.62
N LEU A 310 6.33 -12.31 9.13
CA LEU A 310 5.22 -11.62 8.44
C LEU A 310 4.86 -12.33 7.13
N MET A 311 5.84 -12.76 6.35
CA MET A 311 5.59 -13.39 5.06
C MET A 311 4.94 -14.78 5.22
N ASP A 312 5.39 -15.56 6.20
CA ASP A 312 4.77 -16.85 6.53
C ASP A 312 3.30 -16.67 6.96
N GLU A 313 3.02 -15.63 7.74
CA GLU A 313 1.68 -15.29 8.21
C GLU A 313 0.75 -14.87 7.04
N LEU A 314 1.22 -13.97 6.18
CA LEU A 314 0.45 -13.53 5.00
C LEU A 314 0.23 -14.69 4.02
N GLY A 315 1.24 -15.51 3.77
CA GLY A 315 1.13 -16.72 2.96
C GLY A 315 0.21 -17.77 3.60
N LYS A 316 0.18 -17.89 4.93
CA LYS A 316 -0.80 -18.73 5.64
C LYS A 316 -2.22 -18.18 5.48
N LEU A 317 -2.42 -16.89 5.69
CA LEU A 317 -3.72 -16.23 5.58
C LEU A 317 -4.31 -16.43 4.18
N LYS A 318 -3.53 -16.15 3.12
CA LYS A 318 -3.95 -16.39 1.74
C LYS A 318 -4.33 -17.84 1.49
N ARG A 319 -3.50 -18.81 1.90
CA ARG A 319 -3.80 -20.25 1.75
C ARG A 319 -5.07 -20.67 2.47
N VAL A 320 -5.39 -20.06 3.62
CA VAL A 320 -6.62 -20.37 4.37
C VAL A 320 -7.84 -19.79 3.66
N LEU A 321 -7.75 -18.58 3.12
CA LEU A 321 -8.81 -18.01 2.28
C LEU A 321 -9.04 -18.85 1.03
N GLU A 322 -7.98 -19.21 0.30
CA GLU A 322 -8.03 -19.98 -0.95
C GLU A 322 -8.61 -21.39 -0.79
N ARG A 323 -8.59 -21.95 0.42
CA ARG A 323 -9.30 -23.22 0.72
C ARG A 323 -10.82 -23.07 0.70
N GLN A 324 -11.33 -21.87 0.96
CA GLN A 324 -12.76 -21.57 0.89
C GLN A 324 -13.15 -20.97 -0.46
N ALA A 325 -12.41 -19.94 -0.91
CA ALA A 325 -12.64 -19.27 -2.18
C ALA A 325 -11.35 -18.61 -2.71
N PRO A 326 -11.15 -18.52 -4.03
CA PRO A 326 -10.05 -17.76 -4.61
C PRO A 326 -10.03 -16.31 -4.10
N VAL A 327 -8.84 -15.81 -3.75
CA VAL A 327 -8.63 -14.37 -3.51
C VAL A 327 -8.63 -13.65 -4.85
N ASP A 328 -9.61 -12.77 -5.06
CA ASP A 328 -9.81 -12.11 -6.36
C ASP A 328 -8.83 -10.95 -6.56
N GLU A 329 -8.47 -10.24 -5.49
CA GLU A 329 -7.53 -9.12 -5.53
C GLU A 329 -6.64 -9.09 -4.27
N THR A 330 -5.33 -8.89 -4.47
CA THR A 330 -4.39 -8.55 -3.40
C THR A 330 -3.85 -7.15 -3.65
N LEU A 331 -4.25 -6.19 -2.82
CA LEU A 331 -3.86 -4.79 -2.91
C LEU A 331 -2.68 -4.50 -2.00
N LEU A 332 -1.55 -4.07 -2.57
CA LEU A 332 -0.37 -3.63 -1.82
C LEU A 332 -0.43 -2.12 -1.60
N VAL A 333 -0.50 -1.70 -0.34
CA VAL A 333 -0.53 -0.29 0.06
C VAL A 333 0.89 0.21 0.33
N LEU A 334 1.32 1.20 -0.45
CA LEU A 334 2.62 1.84 -0.35
C LEU A 334 2.46 3.34 -0.10
N ASP A 335 3.40 3.90 0.66
CA ASP A 335 3.46 5.32 0.96
C ASP A 335 4.35 6.02 -0.07
N ALA A 336 3.79 6.97 -0.83
CA ALA A 336 4.50 7.70 -1.88
C ALA A 336 5.69 8.53 -1.35
N THR A 337 5.73 8.85 -0.06
CA THR A 337 6.83 9.59 0.57
C THR A 337 8.08 8.72 0.79
N THR A 338 7.93 7.40 0.79
CA THR A 338 9.03 6.47 1.11
C THR A 338 10.01 6.27 -0.04
N GLY A 339 9.68 6.74 -1.25
CA GLY A 339 10.54 6.64 -2.43
C GLY A 339 11.02 5.21 -2.71
N GLN A 340 12.30 5.07 -3.08
CA GLN A 340 12.91 3.78 -3.42
C GLN A 340 12.97 2.78 -2.24
N ASN A 341 12.87 3.25 -0.98
CA ASN A 341 12.84 2.36 0.18
C ASN A 341 11.54 1.55 0.23
N GLY A 342 10.41 2.19 -0.06
CA GLY A 342 9.11 1.51 -0.17
C GLY A 342 9.12 0.46 -1.27
N LEU A 343 9.81 0.74 -2.38
CA LEU A 343 9.90 -0.18 -3.51
C LEU A 343 10.66 -1.47 -3.17
N THR A 344 11.78 -1.36 -2.46
CA THR A 344 12.56 -2.54 -2.05
C THR A 344 11.73 -3.45 -1.13
N GLN A 345 10.90 -2.86 -0.28
CA GLN A 345 10.00 -3.58 0.61
C GLN A 345 8.85 -4.23 -0.16
N ALA A 346 8.30 -3.54 -1.15
CA ALA A 346 7.20 -4.01 -1.99
C ALA A 346 7.51 -5.30 -2.76
N LYS A 347 8.75 -5.45 -3.26
CA LYS A 347 9.20 -6.65 -3.99
C LYS A 347 9.05 -7.94 -3.19
N VAL A 348 9.23 -7.86 -1.87
CA VAL A 348 9.08 -9.04 -1.00
C VAL A 348 7.63 -9.48 -0.90
N PHE A 349 6.66 -8.55 -0.93
CA PHE A 349 5.23 -8.90 -0.89
C PHE A 349 4.78 -9.56 -2.19
N THR A 350 5.26 -9.07 -3.34
CA THR A 350 4.90 -9.64 -4.65
C THR A 350 5.31 -11.10 -4.79
N GLU A 351 6.38 -11.53 -4.13
CA GLU A 351 6.87 -12.92 -4.15
C GLU A 351 6.03 -13.89 -3.31
N VAL A 352 5.24 -13.40 -2.34
CA VAL A 352 4.60 -14.24 -1.32
C VAL A 352 3.08 -14.32 -1.45
N VAL A 353 2.43 -13.23 -1.85
CA VAL A 353 0.95 -13.13 -1.83
C VAL A 353 0.30 -12.86 -3.19
N ASP A 354 1.07 -12.88 -4.28
CA ASP A 354 0.63 -12.53 -5.65
C ASP A 354 -0.17 -11.22 -5.68
N VAL A 355 0.53 -10.10 -5.47
CA VAL A 355 -0.07 -8.77 -5.50
C VAL A 355 -0.62 -8.50 -6.91
N SER A 356 -1.89 -8.10 -6.99
CA SER A 356 -2.60 -7.84 -8.26
C SER A 356 -2.83 -6.36 -8.53
N GLY A 357 -2.71 -5.51 -7.50
CA GLY A 357 -2.86 -4.06 -7.63
C GLY A 357 -2.12 -3.31 -6.54
N ILE A 358 -1.76 -2.06 -6.83
CA ILE A 358 -1.07 -1.18 -5.89
C ILE A 358 -1.99 -0.02 -5.51
N VAL A 359 -1.95 0.35 -4.23
CA VAL A 359 -2.54 1.59 -3.71
C VAL A 359 -1.42 2.50 -3.24
N LEU A 360 -1.30 3.69 -3.83
CA LEU A 360 -0.32 4.70 -3.42
C LEU A 360 -0.97 5.76 -2.55
N THR A 361 -0.54 5.86 -1.30
CA THR A 361 -1.07 6.84 -0.34
C THR A 361 -0.13 8.04 -0.18
N LYS A 362 -0.66 9.12 0.42
CA LYS A 362 0.07 10.35 0.75
C LYS A 362 0.70 11.05 -0.45
N LEU A 363 0.08 10.93 -1.62
CA LEU A 363 0.53 11.61 -2.84
C LEU A 363 0.36 13.13 -2.76
N ASP A 364 -0.55 13.62 -1.92
CA ASP A 364 -0.78 15.04 -1.66
C ASP A 364 0.35 15.70 -0.87
N GLY A 365 1.08 14.94 -0.05
CA GLY A 365 2.15 15.43 0.83
C GLY A 365 3.55 15.41 0.21
N THR A 366 3.70 15.08 -1.08
CA THR A 366 5.02 14.84 -1.68
C THR A 366 5.18 15.46 -3.07
N ALA A 367 6.37 15.99 -3.35
CA ALA A 367 6.79 16.41 -4.68
C ALA A 367 7.26 15.23 -5.57
N LYS A 368 7.31 14.01 -5.01
CA LYS A 368 7.81 12.79 -5.65
C LYS A 368 6.75 12.06 -6.47
N GLY A 369 6.06 12.79 -7.35
CA GLY A 369 4.98 12.23 -8.19
C GLY A 369 5.44 11.13 -9.16
N GLY A 370 6.73 11.08 -9.50
CA GLY A 370 7.30 10.06 -10.38
C GLY A 370 7.38 8.65 -9.78
N ILE A 371 7.19 8.51 -8.46
CA ILE A 371 7.25 7.21 -7.76
C ILE A 371 6.27 6.19 -8.35
N VAL A 372 5.16 6.64 -8.93
CA VAL A 372 4.17 5.77 -9.58
C VAL A 372 4.80 4.95 -10.71
N ILE A 373 5.60 5.62 -11.55
CA ILE A 373 6.26 5.00 -12.71
C ILE A 373 7.30 3.97 -12.23
N SER A 374 8.15 4.36 -11.28
CA SER A 374 9.20 3.45 -10.79
C SER A 374 8.62 2.24 -10.07
N VAL A 375 7.58 2.42 -9.26
CA VAL A 375 6.90 1.33 -8.55
C VAL A 375 6.24 0.35 -9.51
N GLN A 376 5.47 0.85 -10.48
CA GLN A 376 4.77 -0.01 -11.43
C GLN A 376 5.76 -0.82 -12.28
N ARG A 377 6.80 -0.18 -12.80
CA ARG A 377 7.82 -0.86 -13.64
C ARG A 377 8.59 -1.91 -12.86
N ALA A 378 8.94 -1.64 -11.61
CA ALA A 378 9.77 -2.55 -10.81
C ALA A 378 8.99 -3.72 -10.21
N LEU A 379 7.67 -3.59 -10.03
CA LEU A 379 6.82 -4.67 -9.52
C LEU A 379 6.06 -5.41 -10.62
N GLY A 380 5.87 -4.79 -11.79
CA GLY A 380 5.06 -5.36 -12.87
C GLY A 380 3.56 -5.43 -12.54
N VAL A 381 3.10 -4.64 -11.58
CA VAL A 381 1.72 -4.63 -11.06
C VAL A 381 1.14 -3.23 -11.19
N PRO A 382 -0.08 -3.05 -11.72
CA PRO A 382 -0.66 -1.72 -11.94
C PRO A 382 -0.98 -1.00 -10.63
N VAL A 383 -0.75 0.31 -10.62
CA VAL A 383 -1.36 1.20 -9.63
C VAL A 383 -2.83 1.36 -9.97
N LYS A 384 -3.71 0.93 -9.06
CA LYS A 384 -5.17 0.95 -9.25
C LYS A 384 -5.84 2.07 -8.48
N LEU A 385 -5.26 2.47 -7.35
CA LEU A 385 -5.83 3.48 -6.46
C LEU A 385 -4.77 4.46 -5.96
N ILE A 386 -5.18 5.69 -5.70
CA ILE A 386 -4.37 6.75 -5.11
C ILE A 386 -5.09 7.42 -3.94
N GLY A 387 -4.36 7.59 -2.84
CA GLY A 387 -4.80 8.34 -1.66
C GLY A 387 -4.23 9.76 -1.70
N LEU A 388 -5.12 10.75 -1.59
CA LEU A 388 -4.84 12.17 -1.87
C LEU A 388 -5.14 13.08 -0.67
N GLY A 389 -5.07 12.51 0.53
CA GLY A 389 -5.31 13.22 1.78
C GLY A 389 -5.85 12.33 2.89
N GLU A 390 -6.13 12.96 4.03
CA GLU A 390 -6.58 12.29 5.26
C GLU A 390 -8.11 12.16 5.35
N GLY A 391 -8.86 12.90 4.52
CA GLY A 391 -10.32 12.88 4.52
C GLY A 391 -10.88 11.50 4.11
N PRO A 392 -12.10 11.15 4.56
CA PRO A 392 -12.70 9.85 4.30
C PRO A 392 -12.99 9.57 2.82
N ASP A 393 -13.04 10.62 2.02
CA ASP A 393 -13.32 10.58 0.59
C ASP A 393 -12.05 10.73 -0.26
N ASP A 394 -10.87 10.76 0.37
CA ASP A 394 -9.60 11.01 -0.30
C ASP A 394 -8.94 9.71 -0.80
N LEU A 395 -9.70 8.92 -1.55
CA LEU A 395 -9.25 7.73 -2.29
C LEU A 395 -9.90 7.76 -3.68
N ALA A 396 -9.09 7.66 -4.74
CA ALA A 396 -9.55 7.67 -6.12
C ALA A 396 -8.97 6.49 -6.93
N PRO A 397 -9.70 6.02 -7.96
CA PRO A 397 -9.12 5.26 -9.06
C PRO A 397 -7.91 5.99 -9.67
N PHE A 398 -6.88 5.23 -10.01
CA PHE A 398 -5.73 5.76 -10.74
C PHE A 398 -6.02 5.79 -12.23
N ASP A 399 -5.88 6.97 -12.82
CA ASP A 399 -5.99 7.21 -14.26
C ASP A 399 -4.67 7.83 -14.74
N PRO A 400 -3.92 7.14 -15.64
CA PRO A 400 -2.62 7.61 -16.09
C PRO A 400 -2.64 9.00 -16.75
N GLU A 401 -3.64 9.26 -17.60
CA GLU A 401 -3.75 10.52 -18.33
C GLU A 401 -4.05 11.66 -17.36
N GLN A 402 -5.07 11.49 -16.51
CA GLN A 402 -5.43 12.49 -15.51
C GLN A 402 -4.31 12.74 -14.49
N PHE A 403 -3.53 11.71 -14.17
CA PHE A 403 -2.37 11.84 -13.29
C PHE A 403 -1.26 12.68 -13.95
N VAL A 404 -0.93 12.41 -15.20
CA VAL A 404 0.11 13.15 -15.94
C VAL A 404 -0.33 14.59 -16.19
N ASP A 405 -1.59 14.82 -16.56
CA ASP A 405 -2.16 16.17 -16.71
C ASP A 405 -2.02 16.97 -15.40
N ALA A 406 -2.35 16.36 -14.27
CA ALA A 406 -2.21 17.00 -12.97
C ALA A 406 -0.75 17.23 -12.57
N LEU A 407 0.16 16.32 -12.94
CA LEU A 407 1.59 16.42 -12.67
C LEU A 407 2.24 17.58 -13.43
N LEU A 408 1.88 17.73 -14.71
CA LEU A 408 2.38 18.80 -15.59
C LEU A 408 1.61 20.12 -15.37
N GLY A 409 0.47 20.09 -14.68
CA GLY A 409 -0.29 21.26 -14.28
C GLY A 409 -1.13 21.83 -15.41
N ASP A 410 -1.84 20.99 -16.17
CA ASP A 410 -2.77 21.49 -17.18
C ASP A 410 -3.94 22.20 -16.50
N THR A 411 -4.06 23.48 -16.84
CA THR A 411 -5.21 24.31 -16.48
C THR A 411 -6.19 24.13 -17.62
N LEU A 412 -7.25 23.35 -17.40
CA LEU A 412 -8.48 23.57 -18.15
C LEU A 412 -8.99 24.99 -17.92
#